data_AF-A0A6A6FG13-F1
#
_entry.id   AF-A0A6A6FG13-F1
#
_cell.length_a   1.000
_cell.length_b   1.000
_cell.length_c   1.000
_cell.angle_alpha   90.00
_cell.angle_beta   90.00
_cell.angle_gamma   90.00
#
_symmetry.space_group_name_H-M   'P 1'
#
loop_
_entity.id
_entity.type
_entity.pdbx_description
1 polymer ?
#
loop_
_entity_poly.entity_id
_entity_poly.type
_entity_poly.pdbx_seq_one_letter_code
_entity_poly.pdbx_strand_id
1 'polypeptide(L)'
;MVYNITYRRPSRVQASSKDSINGDEKQKSINESIESGNSSMSHGIPAALSFDRIIAGGTCPPVTLREFMNYLKYIEYAAENLQFFLWYKDYAFRWEHLKDSDQDLSPEWTIPAEADMTISPARPKRVPAQIAEVLKDTDFAETPKQPVERPDPFNTLPISESFEDKRELNSDYAGSMSDEQTLLSTTNSNNHHSVTNHAFDDAGMKWKPFTSQPYRDEVSRIVSIYIAEGSPRELNLSSRERQAVLHALQHTTHPTAFHSIVTSVEFSLRKQAHPNFIRWTICNGNRSRVVFARGLGVFLILAAFIADLLITLSSAGRGWRVLPIIGWLLGISTLIAAWKGMCVVLHGLHHRHIRPWELFTDETEDQINEKFSSKDGLTSDSRNSFEEEPWVPRYKKRNIIRKIFDREVWIQEPALRQIQDTIFLQSLLGAFVASAIIVGIFCAVPRGNLF
;
A
#
# COMPACT_ATOMS: atom_id res chain seq x y z
N MET A 1 -4.78 -20.03 21.42
CA MET A 1 -4.26 -21.09 20.53
C MET A 1 -3.10 -20.48 19.77
N VAL A 2 -1.94 -21.12 19.73
CA VAL A 2 -0.77 -20.59 19.01
C VAL A 2 -0.59 -21.33 17.69
N TYR A 3 -0.05 -20.65 16.67
CA TYR A 3 0.38 -21.32 15.44
C TYR A 3 1.60 -22.21 15.73
N ASN A 4 2.02 -22.97 14.73
CA ASN A 4 3.24 -23.77 14.84
C ASN A 4 4.41 -22.90 15.30
N ILE A 5 5.20 -23.38 16.26
CA ILE A 5 6.32 -22.65 16.87
C ILE A 5 7.41 -22.29 15.85
N THR A 6 7.43 -22.97 14.70
CA THR A 6 8.31 -22.68 13.57
C THR A 6 7.80 -21.54 12.68
N TYR A 7 6.66 -20.93 13.02
CA TYR A 7 6.08 -19.80 12.28
C TYR A 7 7.12 -18.71 12.02
N ARG A 8 7.20 -18.27 10.77
CA ARG A 8 8.06 -17.18 10.35
C ARG A 8 7.21 -16.06 9.77
N ARG A 9 7.35 -14.86 10.33
CA ARG A 9 6.74 -13.64 9.80
C ARG A 9 7.16 -13.44 8.33
N PRO A 10 6.25 -13.01 7.44
CA PRO A 10 6.57 -12.74 6.03
C PRO A 10 7.79 -11.83 5.88
N SER A 11 8.65 -12.15 4.93
CA SER A 11 9.76 -11.28 4.51
C SER A 11 9.20 -10.03 3.84
N ARG A 12 9.91 -8.90 3.97
CA ARG A 12 9.55 -7.70 3.22
C ARG A 12 9.80 -7.98 1.74
N VAL A 13 8.78 -7.80 0.92
CA VAL A 13 8.89 -7.87 -0.53
C VAL A 13 9.23 -6.46 -1.02
N GLN A 14 10.39 -6.32 -1.68
CA GLN A 14 10.78 -5.06 -2.30
C GLN A 14 10.09 -4.96 -3.66
N ALA A 15 9.71 -3.73 -4.04
CA ALA A 15 9.32 -3.44 -5.41
C ALA A 15 10.55 -3.69 -6.31
N SER A 16 10.64 -4.86 -6.92
CA SER A 16 11.70 -5.12 -7.90
C SER A 16 11.35 -4.32 -9.15
N SER A 17 12.24 -3.41 -9.55
CA SER A 17 12.14 -2.69 -10.82
C SER A 17 12.70 -3.49 -12.00
N LYS A 18 13.04 -4.78 -11.82
CA LYS A 18 13.91 -5.52 -12.76
C LYS A 18 13.56 -6.97 -13.07
N ASP A 19 12.66 -7.62 -12.34
CA ASP A 19 12.22 -8.95 -12.76
C ASP A 19 11.10 -8.80 -13.79
N SER A 20 11.47 -8.90 -15.07
CA SER A 20 10.54 -9.00 -16.19
C SER A 20 9.84 -10.36 -16.16
N ILE A 21 9.00 -10.57 -15.13
CA ILE A 21 8.13 -11.73 -15.03
C ILE A 21 7.08 -11.60 -16.14
N ASN A 22 6.95 -12.64 -16.96
CA ASN A 22 5.99 -12.65 -18.06
C ASN A 22 4.54 -12.59 -17.53
N GLY A 23 3.60 -12.08 -18.33
CA GLY A 23 2.17 -12.01 -17.97
C GLY A 23 1.60 -13.36 -17.55
N ASP A 24 1.96 -14.43 -18.26
CA ASP A 24 1.50 -15.79 -17.95
C ASP A 24 2.04 -16.30 -16.61
N GLU A 25 3.28 -15.95 -16.27
CA GLU A 25 3.88 -16.30 -14.99
C GLU A 25 3.23 -15.52 -13.84
N LYS A 26 2.90 -14.24 -14.07
CA LYS A 26 2.09 -13.45 -13.12
C LYS A 26 0.74 -14.12 -12.90
N GLN A 27 0.02 -14.47 -13.97
CA GLN A 27 -1.29 -15.11 -13.88
C GLN A 27 -1.22 -16.46 -13.16
N LYS A 28 -0.23 -17.29 -13.49
CA LYS A 28 0.00 -18.55 -12.78
C LYS A 28 0.26 -18.32 -11.30
N SER A 29 1.09 -17.34 -10.95
CA SER A 29 1.40 -17.02 -9.56
C SER A 29 0.18 -16.49 -8.79
N ILE A 30 -0.73 -15.77 -9.47
CA ILE A 30 -2.01 -15.31 -8.93
C ILE A 30 -2.89 -16.52 -8.64
N ASN A 31 -3.05 -17.42 -9.61
CA ASN A 31 -3.84 -18.64 -9.43
C ASN A 31 -3.30 -19.50 -8.27
N GLU A 32 -1.98 -19.71 -8.22
CA GLU A 32 -1.33 -20.39 -7.08
C GLU A 32 -1.60 -19.68 -5.75
N SER A 33 -1.67 -18.34 -5.73
CA SER A 33 -2.00 -17.60 -4.51
C SER A 33 -3.43 -17.83 -4.05
N ILE A 34 -4.38 -17.85 -4.99
CA ILE A 34 -5.80 -18.08 -4.74
C ILE A 34 -5.99 -19.50 -4.21
N GLU A 35 -5.38 -20.49 -4.88
CA GLU A 35 -5.41 -21.89 -4.45
C GLU A 35 -4.71 -22.08 -3.09
N SER A 36 -3.57 -21.40 -2.87
CA SER A 36 -2.85 -21.47 -1.59
C SER A 36 -3.61 -20.80 -0.44
N GLY A 37 -4.54 -19.87 -0.74
CA GLY A 37 -5.49 -19.33 0.23
C GLY A 37 -6.40 -20.40 0.85
N ASN A 38 -6.56 -21.54 0.17
CA ASN A 38 -7.26 -22.73 0.67
C ASN A 38 -6.33 -23.69 1.45
N SER A 39 -5.01 -23.45 1.43
CA SER A 39 -3.99 -24.22 2.15
C SER A 39 -3.63 -23.58 3.50
N SER A 40 -3.04 -24.33 4.44
CA SER A 40 -2.94 -23.91 5.85
C SER A 40 -2.11 -22.63 6.09
N MET A 41 -1.07 -22.34 5.29
CA MET A 41 -0.29 -21.09 5.34
C MET A 41 0.49 -20.83 4.04
N SER A 42 0.33 -19.67 3.41
CA SER A 42 1.13 -19.22 2.25
C SER A 42 2.17 -18.19 2.69
N HIS A 43 3.48 -18.47 2.55
CA HIS A 43 4.57 -17.53 2.85
C HIS A 43 4.54 -16.91 4.27
N GLY A 44 4.05 -17.67 5.26
CA GLY A 44 3.90 -17.18 6.63
C GLY A 44 2.64 -16.34 6.86
N ILE A 45 1.66 -16.38 5.95
CA ILE A 45 0.35 -15.75 6.11
C ILE A 45 -0.70 -16.88 6.29
N PRO A 46 -1.47 -16.90 7.38
CA PRO A 46 -2.56 -17.85 7.55
C PRO A 46 -3.69 -17.61 6.53
N ALA A 47 -4.40 -18.67 6.16
CA ALA A 47 -5.58 -18.58 5.28
C ALA A 47 -6.64 -17.56 5.77
N ALA A 48 -6.78 -17.40 7.10
CA ALA A 48 -7.68 -16.42 7.73
C ALA A 48 -7.32 -14.96 7.39
N LEU A 49 -6.05 -14.67 7.07
CA LEU A 49 -5.53 -13.37 6.68
C LEU A 49 -5.19 -13.31 5.18
N SER A 50 -5.75 -14.20 4.37
CA SER A 50 -5.56 -14.20 2.91
C SER A 50 -6.09 -12.92 2.29
N PHE A 51 -5.50 -12.55 1.14
CA PHE A 51 -5.90 -11.37 0.38
C PHE A 51 -7.39 -11.39 0.07
N ASP A 52 -7.92 -12.51 -0.42
CA ASP A 52 -9.32 -12.64 -0.81
C ASP A 52 -10.29 -12.41 0.36
N ARG A 53 -9.95 -12.88 1.57
CA ARG A 53 -10.75 -12.61 2.76
C ARG A 53 -10.76 -11.14 3.15
N ILE A 54 -9.63 -10.45 3.02
CA ILE A 54 -9.54 -9.01 3.31
C ILE A 54 -10.38 -8.22 2.29
N ILE A 55 -10.24 -8.53 1.00
CA ILE A 55 -11.02 -7.89 -0.07
C ILE A 55 -12.52 -8.16 0.08
N ALA A 56 -12.91 -9.37 0.50
CA ALA A 56 -14.30 -9.73 0.75
C ALA A 56 -14.88 -9.17 2.08
N GLY A 57 -14.09 -8.45 2.89
CA GLY A 57 -14.53 -7.94 4.19
C GLY A 57 -14.71 -9.01 5.27
N GLY A 58 -14.11 -10.19 5.10
CA GLY A 58 -14.20 -11.33 6.02
C GLY A 58 -13.19 -11.33 7.16
N THR A 59 -12.55 -10.20 7.43
CA THR A 59 -11.53 -9.98 8.47
C THR A 59 -11.94 -8.85 9.43
N CYS A 60 -11.43 -8.89 10.65
CA CYS A 60 -11.71 -7.86 11.66
C CYS A 60 -10.53 -6.88 11.81
N PRO A 61 -10.74 -5.72 12.47
CA PRO A 61 -9.65 -4.82 12.81
C PRO A 61 -8.53 -5.53 13.59
N PRO A 62 -7.25 -5.35 13.24
CA PRO A 62 -6.74 -4.32 12.35
C PRO A 62 -6.38 -4.75 10.92
N VAL A 63 -7.06 -5.77 10.39
CA VAL A 63 -6.75 -6.36 9.07
C VAL A 63 -7.94 -6.19 8.11
N THR A 64 -8.70 -5.12 8.23
CA THR A 64 -9.84 -4.84 7.34
C THR A 64 -9.41 -4.29 5.97
N LEU A 65 -10.32 -4.30 4.97
CA LEU A 65 -10.11 -3.65 3.68
C LEU A 65 -9.74 -2.17 3.83
N ARG A 66 -10.44 -1.47 4.74
CA ARG A 66 -10.17 -0.05 5.06
C ARG A 66 -8.75 0.14 5.59
N GLU A 67 -8.29 -0.73 6.47
CA GLU A 67 -6.93 -0.64 7.01
C GLU A 67 -5.86 -0.99 5.97
N PHE A 68 -6.18 -1.89 5.03
CA PHE A 68 -5.31 -2.15 3.90
C PHE A 68 -5.22 -0.93 2.96
N MET A 69 -6.35 -0.27 2.67
CA MET A 69 -6.37 0.98 1.91
C MET A 69 -5.57 2.09 2.61
N ASN A 70 -5.77 2.27 3.92
CA ASN A 70 -5.01 3.24 4.70
C ASN A 70 -3.51 2.91 4.72
N TYR A 71 -3.13 1.64 4.79
CA TYR A 71 -1.74 1.24 4.67
C TYR A 71 -1.15 1.63 3.30
N LEU A 72 -1.86 1.36 2.21
CA LEU A 72 -1.42 1.74 0.87
C LEU A 72 -1.34 3.26 0.70
N LYS A 73 -2.25 4.02 1.30
CA LYS A 73 -2.25 5.49 1.23
C LYS A 73 -1.12 6.12 2.06
N TYR A 74 -1.00 5.72 3.33
CA TYR A 74 -0.14 6.40 4.30
C TYR A 74 1.27 5.81 4.44
N ILE A 75 1.49 4.56 4.01
CA ILE A 75 2.76 3.84 4.21
C ILE A 75 3.43 3.45 2.89
N GLU A 76 2.71 2.79 1.97
CA GLU A 76 3.30 2.34 0.70
C GLU A 76 3.15 3.31 -0.47
N TYR A 77 2.30 4.33 -0.35
CA TYR A 77 2.03 5.34 -1.38
C TYR A 77 1.58 4.70 -2.71
N ALA A 78 0.70 3.70 -2.62
CA ALA A 78 0.27 2.87 -3.75
C ALA A 78 -1.24 2.54 -3.70
N ALA A 79 -2.05 3.47 -3.19
CA ALA A 79 -3.48 3.29 -2.97
C ALA A 79 -4.27 3.15 -4.28
N GLU A 80 -3.79 3.77 -5.35
CA GLU A 80 -4.37 3.73 -6.69
C GLU A 80 -4.51 2.31 -7.23
N ASN A 81 -3.56 1.42 -6.90
CA ASN A 81 -3.63 0.01 -7.30
C ASN A 81 -4.86 -0.69 -6.72
N LEU A 82 -5.13 -0.51 -5.42
CA LEU A 82 -6.29 -1.14 -4.78
C LEU A 82 -7.60 -0.47 -5.23
N GLN A 83 -7.61 0.85 -5.40
CA GLN A 83 -8.78 1.56 -5.89
C GLN A 83 -9.17 1.10 -7.30
N PHE A 84 -8.20 1.04 -8.22
CA PHE A 84 -8.39 0.54 -9.58
C PHE A 84 -8.85 -0.92 -9.58
N PHE A 85 -8.25 -1.78 -8.76
CA PHE A 85 -8.64 -3.19 -8.67
C PHE A 85 -10.08 -3.37 -8.17
N LEU A 86 -10.49 -2.63 -7.13
CA LEU A 86 -11.86 -2.67 -6.61
C LEU A 86 -12.86 -2.14 -7.64
N TRP A 87 -12.52 -1.05 -8.35
CA TRP A 87 -13.32 -0.53 -9.45
C TRP A 87 -13.48 -1.58 -10.56
N TYR A 88 -12.38 -2.23 -10.98
CA TYR A 88 -12.43 -3.24 -12.04
C TYR A 88 -13.30 -4.44 -11.66
N LYS A 89 -13.26 -4.88 -10.39
CA LYS A 89 -14.14 -5.96 -9.91
C LYS A 89 -15.62 -5.58 -9.99
N ASP A 90 -15.98 -4.37 -9.57
CA ASP A 90 -17.35 -3.85 -9.72
C ASP A 90 -17.74 -3.69 -11.20
N TYR A 91 -16.81 -3.23 -12.03
CA TYR A 91 -17.00 -3.04 -13.47
C TYR A 91 -17.29 -4.37 -14.18
N ALA A 92 -16.45 -5.39 -13.96
CA ALA A 92 -16.64 -6.73 -14.52
C ALA A 92 -17.94 -7.38 -14.03
N PHE A 93 -18.26 -7.25 -12.73
CA PHE A 93 -19.51 -7.77 -12.20
C PHE A 93 -20.74 -7.11 -12.86
N ARG A 94 -20.74 -5.79 -13.02
CA ARG A 94 -21.83 -5.08 -13.73
C ARG A 94 -21.90 -5.43 -15.21
N TRP A 95 -20.75 -5.67 -15.84
CA TRP A 95 -20.68 -6.11 -17.22
C TRP A 95 -21.38 -7.45 -17.43
N GLU A 96 -21.10 -8.44 -16.57
CA GLU A 96 -21.72 -9.77 -16.62
C GLU A 96 -23.25 -9.73 -16.45
N HIS A 97 -23.77 -8.70 -15.76
CA HIS A 97 -25.21 -8.50 -15.55
C HIS A 97 -25.87 -7.59 -16.59
N LEU A 98 -25.11 -7.11 -17.58
CA LEU A 98 -25.64 -6.30 -18.68
C LEU A 98 -26.44 -7.18 -19.66
N LYS A 99 -27.40 -6.60 -20.37
CA LYS A 99 -28.16 -7.34 -21.41
C LYS A 99 -27.24 -7.78 -22.54
N ASP A 100 -27.46 -8.96 -23.09
CA ASP A 100 -26.69 -9.52 -24.21
C ASP A 100 -26.61 -8.54 -25.40
N SER A 101 -27.72 -7.85 -25.72
CA SER A 101 -27.77 -6.85 -26.79
C SER A 101 -26.78 -5.70 -26.62
N ASP A 102 -26.49 -5.31 -25.38
CA ASP A 102 -25.58 -4.22 -25.06
C ASP A 102 -24.14 -4.74 -24.96
N GLN A 103 -23.94 -5.99 -24.54
CA GLN A 103 -22.63 -6.65 -24.56
C GLN A 103 -22.12 -6.84 -26.00
N ASP A 104 -23.00 -7.18 -26.94
CA ASP A 104 -22.68 -7.36 -28.36
C ASP A 104 -22.11 -6.09 -29.03
N LEU A 105 -22.38 -4.90 -28.47
CA LEU A 105 -21.83 -3.62 -28.95
C LEU A 105 -20.33 -3.47 -28.67
N SER A 106 -19.80 -4.25 -27.73
CA SER A 106 -18.42 -4.20 -27.26
C SER A 106 -17.81 -5.59 -27.29
N PRO A 107 -17.25 -6.02 -28.45
CA PRO A 107 -16.67 -7.35 -28.59
C PRO A 107 -15.50 -7.56 -27.63
N GLU A 108 -15.28 -8.82 -27.28
CA GLU A 108 -14.15 -9.23 -26.44
C GLU A 108 -12.81 -8.83 -27.09
N TRP A 109 -11.92 -8.23 -26.31
CA TRP A 109 -10.55 -7.97 -26.75
C TRP A 109 -9.70 -9.24 -26.68
N THR A 110 -9.58 -9.96 -27.80
CA THR A 110 -8.87 -11.25 -27.88
C THR A 110 -7.48 -11.15 -28.50
N ILE A 111 -7.00 -9.94 -28.83
CA ILE A 111 -5.68 -9.78 -29.46
C ILE A 111 -4.61 -10.28 -28.47
N PRO A 112 -3.79 -11.28 -28.84
CA PRO A 112 -2.69 -11.71 -27.99
C PRO A 112 -1.83 -10.49 -27.70
N ALA A 113 -1.46 -10.28 -26.44
CA ALA A 113 -0.61 -9.15 -26.07
C ALA A 113 0.58 -9.02 -27.03
N GLU A 114 1.17 -10.15 -27.47
CA GLU A 114 2.26 -10.25 -28.46
C GLU A 114 1.96 -9.71 -29.88
N ALA A 115 0.71 -9.73 -30.36
CA ALA A 115 0.34 -9.16 -31.66
C ALA A 115 0.18 -7.64 -31.59
N ASP A 116 -0.39 -7.12 -30.49
CA ASP A 116 -0.46 -5.68 -30.20
C ASP A 116 0.93 -5.08 -29.89
N MET A 117 1.81 -5.92 -29.34
CA MET A 117 3.22 -5.64 -29.07
C MET A 117 4.09 -5.38 -30.32
N THR A 118 3.59 -5.61 -31.53
CA THR A 118 4.29 -5.29 -32.80
C THR A 118 3.93 -3.93 -33.37
N ILE A 119 2.94 -3.24 -32.79
CA ILE A 119 2.70 -1.82 -33.06
C ILE A 119 3.87 -1.05 -32.45
N SER A 120 4.93 -0.90 -33.25
CA SER A 120 6.03 -0.02 -32.92
C SER A 120 5.45 1.34 -32.56
N PRO A 121 5.95 2.03 -31.51
CA PRO A 121 5.55 3.41 -31.26
C PRO A 121 5.72 4.14 -32.59
N ALA A 122 4.68 4.83 -33.05
CA ALA A 122 4.80 5.69 -34.21
C ALA A 122 5.85 6.74 -33.84
N ARG A 123 7.12 6.45 -34.14
CA ARG A 123 8.21 7.40 -33.98
C ARG A 123 7.73 8.61 -34.74
N PRO A 124 7.62 9.80 -34.11
CA PRO A 124 7.19 10.99 -34.82
C PRO A 124 8.09 11.07 -36.04
N LYS A 125 7.48 10.93 -37.23
CA LYS A 125 8.23 10.99 -38.48
C LYS A 125 8.86 12.36 -38.45
N ARG A 126 10.19 12.44 -38.27
CA ARG A 126 10.91 13.71 -38.35
C ARG A 126 10.61 14.25 -39.74
N VAL A 127 9.74 15.24 -39.80
CA VAL A 127 9.45 15.97 -41.03
C VAL A 127 10.79 16.61 -41.42
N PRO A 128 11.33 16.33 -42.62
CA PRO A 128 12.53 17.00 -43.11
C PRO A 128 12.36 18.51 -42.96
N ALA A 129 13.40 19.22 -42.51
CA ALA A 129 13.31 20.65 -42.17
C ALA A 129 12.68 21.51 -43.30
N GLN A 130 12.93 21.11 -44.55
CA GLN A 130 12.39 21.75 -45.76
C GLN A 130 10.86 21.64 -45.87
N ILE A 131 10.27 20.52 -45.45
CA ILE A 131 8.80 20.31 -45.49
C ILE A 131 8.13 21.01 -44.30
N ALA A 132 8.81 21.04 -43.14
CA ALA A 132 8.34 21.78 -41.96
C ALA A 132 8.31 23.30 -42.21
N GLU A 133 9.25 23.82 -43.00
CA GLU A 133 9.31 25.24 -43.37
C GLU A 133 8.22 25.63 -44.38
N VAL A 134 7.88 24.74 -45.32
CA VAL A 134 6.79 24.95 -46.29
C VAL A 134 5.41 24.87 -45.64
N LEU A 135 5.25 24.01 -44.62
CA LEU A 135 3.98 23.84 -43.91
C LEU A 135 3.72 24.91 -42.84
N LYS A 136 4.74 25.68 -42.44
CA LYS A 136 4.75 26.59 -41.29
C LYS A 136 3.61 27.62 -41.28
N ASP A 137 3.12 28.01 -42.45
CA ASP A 137 2.06 29.01 -42.63
C ASP A 137 0.76 28.41 -43.22
N THR A 138 0.61 27.08 -43.15
CA THR A 138 -0.59 26.37 -43.62
C THR A 138 -1.37 25.79 -42.45
N ASP A 139 -2.70 25.61 -42.62
CA ASP A 139 -3.57 24.92 -41.65
C ASP A 139 -3.17 23.45 -41.37
N PHE A 140 -2.14 22.94 -42.06
CA PHE A 140 -1.56 21.61 -41.89
C PHE A 140 -0.28 21.60 -41.04
N ALA A 141 0.15 22.74 -40.48
CA ALA A 141 1.28 22.81 -39.56
C ALA A 141 0.94 22.08 -38.25
N GLU A 142 1.69 21.04 -37.89
CA GLU A 142 1.67 20.52 -36.52
C GLU A 142 2.20 21.61 -35.57
N THR A 143 1.35 22.13 -34.70
CA THR A 143 1.78 23.02 -33.62
C THR A 143 2.73 22.27 -32.70
N PRO A 144 3.94 22.77 -32.42
CA PRO A 144 4.84 22.11 -31.49
C PRO A 144 4.16 22.04 -30.12
N LYS A 145 3.86 20.82 -29.66
CA LYS A 145 3.40 20.54 -28.29
C LYS A 145 4.39 21.22 -27.34
N GLN A 146 3.90 22.11 -26.48
CA GLN A 146 4.74 22.65 -25.41
C GLN A 146 5.28 21.47 -24.61
N PRO A 147 6.61 21.41 -24.35
CA PRO A 147 7.13 20.40 -23.45
C PRO A 147 6.50 20.67 -22.09
N VAL A 148 5.62 19.78 -21.64
CA VAL A 148 5.27 19.68 -20.23
C VAL A 148 6.61 19.53 -19.50
N GLU A 149 6.93 20.48 -18.63
CA GLU A 149 8.14 20.39 -17.79
C GLU A 149 8.09 19.04 -17.06
N ARG A 150 8.96 18.12 -17.47
CA ARG A 150 9.09 16.81 -16.85
C ARG A 150 9.86 17.00 -15.54
N PRO A 151 9.31 16.68 -14.37
CA PRO A 151 10.13 16.46 -13.20
C PRO A 151 11.05 15.27 -13.48
N ASP A 152 12.33 15.42 -13.18
CA ASP A 152 13.38 14.43 -13.40
C ASP A 152 12.96 13.03 -12.85
N PRO A 153 12.93 11.96 -13.68
CA PRO A 153 12.45 10.64 -13.28
C PRO A 153 13.28 9.96 -12.17
N PHE A 154 14.42 10.55 -11.78
CA PHE A 154 15.27 10.07 -10.70
C PHE A 154 15.18 10.88 -9.39
N ASN A 155 14.37 11.94 -9.34
CA ASN A 155 14.09 12.71 -8.12
C ASN A 155 12.63 12.54 -7.69
N THR A 156 12.33 11.44 -7.01
CA THR A 156 11.08 11.27 -6.26
C THR A 156 11.14 12.06 -4.94
N LEU A 157 10.98 13.37 -5.00
CA LEU A 157 10.53 14.17 -3.86
C LEU A 157 9.32 15.00 -4.33
N PRO A 158 8.19 14.99 -3.60
CA PRO A 158 7.03 15.77 -4.00
C PRO A 158 7.39 17.25 -4.04
N ILE A 159 7.15 17.88 -5.19
CA ILE A 159 7.26 19.33 -5.37
C ILE A 159 6.26 19.97 -4.41
N SER A 160 6.77 20.75 -3.46
CA SER A 160 5.94 21.66 -2.67
C SER A 160 5.45 22.76 -3.61
N GLU A 161 4.20 22.71 -4.05
CA GLU A 161 3.56 23.88 -4.63
C GLU A 161 3.47 24.97 -3.56
N SER A 162 4.22 26.04 -3.77
CA SER A 162 4.24 27.21 -2.91
C SER A 162 2.91 27.97 -2.98
N PHE A 163 2.59 28.61 -1.86
CA PHE A 163 1.32 29.22 -1.46
C PHE A 163 0.82 30.42 -2.32
N GLU A 164 1.36 30.67 -3.52
CA GLU A 164 1.10 31.90 -4.29
C GLU A 164 0.17 31.71 -5.51
N ASP A 165 0.03 30.52 -6.10
CA ASP A 165 -0.79 30.35 -7.33
C ASP A 165 -2.30 30.16 -7.09
N LYS A 166 -2.77 30.04 -5.85
CA LYS A 166 -4.20 29.86 -5.54
C LYS A 166 -5.01 31.16 -5.39
N ARG A 167 -4.42 32.34 -5.62
CA ARG A 167 -5.07 33.62 -5.31
C ARG A 167 -5.81 34.32 -6.46
N GLU A 168 -5.81 33.81 -7.69
CA GLU A 168 -6.45 34.52 -8.81
C GLU A 168 -7.79 33.96 -9.30
N LEU A 169 -8.48 33.10 -8.54
CA LEU A 169 -9.79 32.55 -8.99
C LEU A 169 -10.95 32.64 -7.98
N ASN A 170 -10.90 33.59 -7.04
CA ASN A 170 -12.08 33.92 -6.22
C ASN A 170 -12.42 35.42 -6.36
N SER A 171 -13.26 35.75 -7.34
CA SER A 171 -14.06 36.98 -7.30
C SER A 171 -15.54 36.62 -7.26
N ASP A 172 -16.13 36.86 -6.09
CA ASP A 172 -17.51 37.24 -5.79
C ASP A 172 -18.59 36.98 -6.86
N TYR A 173 -19.49 36.04 -6.59
CA TYR A 173 -20.93 36.30 -6.64
C TYR A 173 -21.69 35.23 -5.83
N ALA A 174 -22.32 35.66 -4.74
CA ALA A 174 -23.24 34.85 -3.96
C ALA A 174 -24.63 34.90 -4.59
N GLY A 175 -25.24 33.74 -4.87
CA GLY A 175 -26.67 33.67 -5.20
C GLY A 175 -27.13 32.34 -5.80
N SER A 176 -28.01 31.64 -5.07
CA SER A 176 -28.90 30.54 -5.49
C SER A 176 -28.35 29.11 -5.49
N MET A 177 -28.53 28.43 -4.35
CA MET A 177 -28.25 27.00 -4.12
C MET A 177 -29.43 26.12 -4.56
N SER A 178 -29.53 25.78 -5.85
CA SER A 178 -30.33 24.61 -6.27
C SER A 178 -29.97 23.97 -7.63
N ASP A 179 -29.08 24.53 -8.46
CA ASP A 179 -28.76 23.98 -9.80
C ASP A 179 -27.27 23.59 -10.01
N GLU A 180 -26.44 23.68 -8.98
CA GLU A 180 -24.96 23.60 -9.12
C GLU A 180 -24.44 22.18 -9.39
N GLN A 181 -25.14 21.14 -8.93
CA GLN A 181 -24.67 19.75 -9.00
C GLN A 181 -24.71 19.16 -10.43
N THR A 182 -25.66 19.62 -11.25
CA THR A 182 -25.81 19.18 -12.65
C THR A 182 -24.80 19.85 -13.57
N LEU A 183 -24.46 21.12 -13.30
CA LEU A 183 -23.46 21.88 -14.06
C LEU A 183 -22.03 21.42 -13.74
N LEU A 184 -21.70 21.16 -12.47
CA LEU A 184 -20.40 20.61 -12.05
C LEU A 184 -20.13 19.21 -12.61
N SER A 185 -21.17 18.38 -12.72
CA SER A 185 -21.06 17.04 -13.32
C SER A 185 -20.78 17.12 -14.84
N THR A 186 -21.38 18.11 -15.52
CA THR A 186 -21.20 18.32 -16.97
C THR A 186 -19.83 18.90 -17.29
N THR A 187 -19.32 19.85 -16.50
CA THR A 187 -17.97 20.41 -16.68
C THR A 187 -16.88 19.39 -16.38
N ASN A 188 -17.03 18.59 -15.31
CA ASN A 188 -16.07 17.52 -15.01
C ASN A 188 -16.09 16.41 -16.08
N SER A 189 -17.27 15.98 -16.55
CA SER A 189 -17.36 15.00 -17.64
C SER A 189 -16.64 15.49 -18.90
N ASN A 190 -16.83 16.75 -19.28
CA ASN A 190 -16.14 17.36 -20.43
C ASN A 190 -14.61 17.40 -20.24
N ASN A 191 -14.14 17.63 -19.02
CA ASN A 191 -12.71 17.59 -18.69
C ASN A 191 -12.13 16.16 -18.77
N HIS A 192 -12.86 15.14 -18.31
CA HIS A 192 -12.42 13.75 -18.45
C HIS A 192 -12.30 13.34 -19.92
N HIS A 193 -13.25 13.73 -20.76
CA HIS A 193 -13.20 13.44 -22.19
C HIS A 193 -12.02 14.14 -22.87
N SER A 194 -11.70 15.39 -22.53
CA SER A 194 -10.57 16.10 -23.12
C SER A 194 -9.23 15.46 -22.74
N VAL A 195 -9.02 15.14 -21.46
CA VAL A 195 -7.81 14.45 -20.96
C VAL A 195 -7.67 13.06 -21.60
N THR A 196 -8.78 12.34 -21.72
CA THR A 196 -8.81 11.02 -22.36
C THR A 196 -8.46 11.09 -23.84
N ASN A 197 -9.03 12.05 -24.57
CA ASN A 197 -8.71 12.27 -25.98
C ASN A 197 -7.23 12.61 -26.16
N HIS A 198 -6.67 13.47 -25.30
CA HIS A 198 -5.25 13.78 -25.30
C HIS A 198 -4.39 12.54 -25.05
N ALA A 199 -4.78 11.67 -24.11
CA ALA A 199 -4.08 10.42 -23.83
C ALA A 199 -4.10 9.46 -25.03
N PHE A 200 -5.22 9.38 -25.76
CA PHE A 200 -5.31 8.62 -27.01
C PHE A 200 -4.39 9.20 -28.10
N ASP A 201 -4.39 10.53 -28.28
CA ASP A 201 -3.54 11.20 -29.25
C ASP A 201 -2.04 11.01 -28.94
N ASP A 202 -1.65 11.09 -27.67
CA ASP A 202 -0.28 10.84 -27.21
C ASP A 202 0.15 9.39 -27.42
N ALA A 203 -0.78 8.44 -27.29
CA ALA A 203 -0.55 7.03 -27.61
C ALA A 203 -0.50 6.75 -29.14
N GLY A 204 -0.75 7.75 -29.99
CA GLY A 204 -0.74 7.62 -31.44
C GLY A 204 -2.03 7.04 -32.03
N MET A 205 -3.13 7.07 -31.27
CA MET A 205 -4.42 6.56 -31.69
C MET A 205 -5.10 7.56 -32.63
N LYS A 206 -5.34 7.16 -33.88
CA LYS A 206 -5.82 8.09 -34.93
C LYS A 206 -7.34 8.27 -34.99
N TRP A 207 -8.09 7.44 -34.29
CA TRP A 207 -9.54 7.37 -34.39
C TRP A 207 -10.19 7.72 -33.06
N LYS A 208 -11.35 8.37 -33.11
CA LYS A 208 -12.13 8.58 -31.90
C LYS A 208 -12.74 7.24 -31.44
N PRO A 209 -12.79 6.96 -30.12
CA PRO A 209 -13.42 5.76 -29.60
C PRO A 209 -14.91 5.66 -30.00
N PHE A 210 -15.41 4.45 -30.17
CA PHE A 210 -16.83 4.21 -30.48
C PHE A 210 -17.72 4.65 -29.30
N THR A 211 -18.65 5.58 -29.55
CA THR A 211 -19.47 6.22 -28.51
C THR A 211 -20.74 5.45 -28.15
N SER A 212 -21.14 4.46 -28.95
CA SER A 212 -22.35 3.65 -28.72
C SER A 212 -22.15 2.50 -27.72
N GLN A 213 -20.94 2.31 -27.22
CA GLN A 213 -20.59 1.20 -26.33
C GLN A 213 -21.05 1.44 -24.88
N PRO A 214 -21.51 0.40 -24.17
CA PRO A 214 -21.89 0.51 -22.77
C PRO A 214 -20.72 0.98 -21.90
N TYR A 215 -21.03 1.80 -20.89
CA TYR A 215 -20.07 2.35 -19.92
C TYR A 215 -18.91 3.17 -20.51
N ARG A 216 -19.05 3.70 -21.74
CA ARG A 216 -17.99 4.49 -22.39
C ARG A 216 -17.53 5.70 -21.56
N ASP A 217 -18.46 6.43 -20.94
CA ASP A 217 -18.14 7.62 -20.14
C ASP A 217 -17.37 7.23 -18.86
N GLU A 218 -17.72 6.09 -18.26
CA GLU A 218 -17.01 5.53 -17.11
C GLU A 218 -15.58 5.13 -17.49
N VAL A 219 -15.41 4.42 -18.62
CA VAL A 219 -14.09 4.05 -19.15
C VAL A 219 -13.26 5.30 -19.43
N SER A 220 -13.84 6.34 -20.02
CA SER A 220 -13.14 7.61 -20.28
C SER A 220 -12.67 8.25 -18.98
N ARG A 221 -13.54 8.30 -17.95
CA ARG A 221 -13.16 8.80 -16.63
C ARG A 221 -11.98 8.01 -16.04
N ILE A 222 -12.02 6.69 -16.11
CA ILE A 222 -10.96 5.82 -15.58
C ILE A 222 -9.64 6.00 -16.32
N VAL A 223 -9.69 6.20 -17.65
CA VAL A 223 -8.50 6.57 -18.41
C VAL A 223 -7.90 7.85 -17.86
N SER A 224 -8.70 8.90 -17.66
CA SER A 224 -8.20 10.19 -17.14
C SER A 224 -7.67 10.13 -15.70
N ILE A 225 -8.18 9.22 -14.86
CA ILE A 225 -7.80 9.12 -13.43
C ILE A 225 -6.57 8.22 -13.21
N TYR A 226 -6.50 7.09 -13.93
CA TYR A 226 -5.54 6.01 -13.65
C TYR A 226 -4.55 5.71 -14.79
N ILE A 227 -4.87 6.03 -16.04
CA ILE A 227 -4.10 5.56 -17.21
C ILE A 227 -3.39 6.72 -17.93
N ALA A 228 -3.96 7.92 -17.96
CA ALA A 228 -3.35 9.09 -18.59
C ALA A 228 -2.05 9.47 -17.87
N GLU A 229 -1.06 9.96 -18.63
CA GLU A 229 0.22 10.43 -18.08
C GLU A 229 -0.02 11.68 -17.22
N GLY A 230 0.55 11.72 -16.01
CA GLY A 230 0.34 12.82 -15.06
C GLY A 230 -1.02 12.81 -14.37
N SER A 231 -1.81 11.74 -14.54
CA SER A 231 -3.13 11.59 -13.91
C SER A 231 -3.04 11.61 -12.37
N PRO A 232 -4.10 12.05 -11.66
CA PRO A 232 -4.05 12.21 -10.21
C PRO A 232 -3.79 10.91 -9.44
N ARG A 233 -4.14 9.75 -10.02
CA ARG A 233 -3.96 8.41 -9.46
C ARG A 233 -3.31 7.47 -10.48
N GLU A 234 -2.33 7.99 -11.19
CA GLU A 234 -1.61 7.27 -12.23
C GLU A 234 -1.07 5.91 -11.75
N LEU A 235 -1.46 4.84 -12.45
CA LEU A 235 -0.92 3.51 -12.20
C LEU A 235 0.54 3.43 -12.68
N ASN A 236 1.35 2.65 -11.98
CA ASN A 236 2.73 2.37 -12.37
C ASN A 236 2.79 1.40 -13.57
N LEU A 237 2.43 1.90 -14.75
CA LEU A 237 2.40 1.17 -16.02
C LEU A 237 3.64 1.51 -16.85
N SER A 238 4.22 0.50 -17.49
CA SER A 238 5.20 0.74 -18.55
C SER A 238 4.55 1.47 -19.74
N SER A 239 5.33 2.22 -20.51
CA SER A 239 4.83 2.90 -21.73
C SER A 239 4.15 1.91 -22.69
N ARG A 240 4.64 0.67 -22.72
CA ARG A 240 4.09 -0.42 -23.53
C ARG A 240 2.72 -0.87 -23.02
N GLU A 241 2.58 -1.14 -21.72
CA GLU A 241 1.29 -1.52 -21.12
C GLU A 241 0.26 -0.41 -21.29
N ARG A 242 0.66 0.86 -21.12
CA ARG A 242 -0.21 2.01 -21.32
C ARG A 242 -0.72 2.13 -22.76
N GLN A 243 0.17 1.96 -23.75
CA GLN A 243 -0.22 2.00 -25.16
C GLN A 243 -1.16 0.84 -25.51
N ALA A 244 -0.87 -0.37 -25.04
CA ALA A 244 -1.71 -1.55 -25.30
C ALA A 244 -3.12 -1.39 -24.70
N VAL A 245 -3.24 -0.91 -23.46
CA VAL A 245 -4.57 -0.69 -22.86
C VAL A 245 -5.31 0.45 -23.56
N LEU A 246 -4.65 1.56 -23.92
CA LEU A 246 -5.30 2.63 -24.67
C LEU A 246 -5.73 2.15 -26.07
N HIS A 247 -4.98 1.25 -26.69
CA HIS A 247 -5.37 0.66 -27.97
C HIS A 247 -6.66 -0.17 -27.80
N ALA A 248 -6.68 -1.07 -26.82
CA ALA A 248 -7.84 -1.88 -26.52
C ALA A 248 -9.08 -1.02 -26.21
N LEU A 249 -8.92 0.02 -25.38
CA LEU A 249 -10.02 0.89 -24.96
C LEU A 249 -10.55 1.79 -26.08
N GLN A 250 -9.76 2.08 -27.11
CA GLN A 250 -10.24 2.76 -28.31
C GLN A 250 -11.29 1.91 -29.04
N HIS A 251 -11.11 0.59 -29.03
CA HIS A 251 -11.94 -0.36 -29.78
C HIS A 251 -13.11 -0.93 -29.00
N THR A 252 -12.94 -1.22 -27.71
CA THR A 252 -13.98 -1.88 -26.91
C THR A 252 -14.01 -1.36 -25.47
N THR A 253 -15.19 -1.41 -24.85
CA THR A 253 -15.36 -1.24 -23.41
C THR A 253 -15.37 -2.58 -22.66
N HIS A 254 -15.21 -3.71 -23.35
CA HIS A 254 -15.23 -5.03 -22.72
C HIS A 254 -14.16 -5.16 -21.60
N PRO A 255 -14.44 -5.79 -20.44
CA PRO A 255 -13.50 -5.93 -19.32
C PRO A 255 -12.16 -6.56 -19.69
N THR A 256 -12.10 -7.36 -20.76
CA THR A 256 -10.84 -7.96 -21.24
C THR A 256 -9.85 -6.94 -21.79
N ALA A 257 -10.30 -5.74 -22.19
CA ALA A 257 -9.40 -4.66 -22.58
C ALA A 257 -8.42 -4.24 -21.45
N PHE A 258 -8.83 -4.43 -20.19
CA PHE A 258 -8.00 -4.11 -19.02
C PHE A 258 -7.17 -5.30 -18.51
N HIS A 259 -7.30 -6.49 -19.12
CA HIS A 259 -6.78 -7.75 -18.56
C HIS A 259 -5.29 -7.68 -18.22
N SER A 260 -4.46 -7.14 -19.11
CA SER A 260 -3.01 -7.02 -18.89
C SER A 260 -2.70 -6.15 -17.67
N ILE A 261 -3.34 -4.99 -17.53
CA ILE A 261 -3.04 -4.05 -16.44
C ILE A 261 -3.61 -4.54 -15.12
N VAL A 262 -4.80 -5.14 -15.13
CA VAL A 262 -5.42 -5.76 -13.94
C VAL A 262 -4.54 -6.89 -13.43
N THR A 263 -4.00 -7.73 -14.30
CA THR A 263 -3.09 -8.81 -13.93
C THR A 263 -1.83 -8.26 -13.26
N SER A 264 -1.22 -7.20 -13.81
CA SER A 264 -0.06 -6.52 -13.20
C SER A 264 -0.40 -5.89 -11.83
N VAL A 265 -1.55 -5.22 -11.71
CA VAL A 265 -2.01 -4.58 -10.47
C VAL A 265 -2.34 -5.62 -9.39
N GLU A 266 -3.11 -6.66 -9.75
CA GLU A 266 -3.46 -7.75 -8.84
C GLU A 266 -2.23 -8.49 -8.35
N PHE A 267 -1.26 -8.76 -9.24
CA PHE A 267 0.02 -9.34 -8.85
C PHE A 267 0.74 -8.47 -7.81
N SER A 268 0.84 -7.15 -8.04
CA SER A 268 1.45 -6.21 -7.10
C SER A 268 0.73 -6.23 -5.74
N LEU A 269 -0.61 -6.19 -5.75
CA LEU A 269 -1.42 -6.23 -4.53
C LEU A 269 -1.23 -7.54 -3.75
N ARG A 270 -1.29 -8.69 -4.42
CA ARG A 270 -1.23 -10.02 -3.78
C ARG A 270 0.17 -10.42 -3.36
N LYS A 271 1.19 -10.14 -4.17
CA LYS A 271 2.55 -10.67 -3.98
C LYS A 271 3.48 -9.68 -3.28
N GLN A 272 3.18 -8.38 -3.34
CA GLN A 272 3.99 -7.36 -2.70
C GLN A 272 3.25 -6.68 -1.55
N ALA A 273 2.16 -5.99 -1.86
CA ALA A 273 1.51 -5.11 -0.88
C ALA A 273 0.86 -5.88 0.27
N HIS A 274 0.17 -6.98 -0.01
CA HIS A 274 -0.51 -7.81 0.99
C HIS A 274 0.47 -8.44 2.00
N PRO A 275 1.55 -9.13 1.58
CA PRO A 275 2.55 -9.63 2.53
C PRO A 275 3.21 -8.54 3.36
N ASN A 276 3.48 -7.37 2.75
CA ASN A 276 4.05 -6.23 3.46
C ASN A 276 3.05 -5.63 4.46
N PHE A 277 1.77 -5.54 4.11
CA PHE A 277 0.68 -5.11 4.99
C PHE A 277 0.55 -6.05 6.20
N ILE A 278 0.42 -7.36 5.97
CA ILE A 278 0.35 -8.35 7.06
C ILE A 278 1.59 -8.26 7.94
N ARG A 279 2.78 -8.20 7.32
CA ARG A 279 4.03 -7.99 8.03
C ARG A 279 3.94 -6.74 8.91
N TRP A 280 3.54 -5.59 8.39
CA TRP A 280 3.45 -4.33 9.11
C TRP A 280 2.43 -4.38 10.26
N THR A 281 1.26 -4.96 10.02
CA THR A 281 0.16 -5.04 10.98
C THR A 281 0.45 -5.95 12.17
N ILE A 282 1.34 -6.94 12.03
CA ILE A 282 1.82 -7.76 13.16
C ILE A 282 2.52 -6.90 14.24
N CYS A 283 3.14 -5.77 13.88
CA CYS A 283 3.78 -4.88 14.86
C CYS A 283 2.71 -4.15 15.70
N ASN A 284 2.67 -4.43 17.00
CA ASN A 284 1.71 -3.81 17.92
C ASN A 284 2.10 -2.39 18.36
N GLY A 285 3.39 -2.05 18.36
CA GLY A 285 3.90 -0.76 18.85
C GLY A 285 4.29 0.18 17.71
N ASN A 286 4.16 1.48 17.94
CA ASN A 286 4.77 2.48 17.05
C ASN A 286 6.30 2.51 17.21
N ARG A 287 6.99 3.20 16.29
CA ARG A 287 8.46 3.28 16.29
C ARG A 287 9.03 3.77 17.62
N SER A 288 8.44 4.79 18.24
CA SER A 288 8.90 5.34 19.51
C SER A 288 8.82 4.32 20.65
N ARG A 289 7.68 3.62 20.80
CA ARG A 289 7.50 2.60 21.85
C ARG A 289 8.40 1.38 21.61
N VAL A 290 8.62 0.97 20.37
CA VAL A 290 9.54 -0.14 20.06
C VAL A 290 10.99 0.23 20.38
N VAL A 291 11.43 1.45 20.05
CA VAL A 291 12.77 1.94 20.42
C VAL A 291 12.92 2.00 21.94
N PHE A 292 11.91 2.49 22.66
CA PHE A 292 11.89 2.47 24.11
C PHE A 292 12.00 1.03 24.68
N ALA A 293 11.22 0.08 24.15
CA ALA A 293 11.28 -1.32 24.56
C ALA A 293 12.66 -1.96 24.32
N ARG A 294 13.34 -1.61 23.21
CA ARG A 294 14.73 -2.04 22.97
C ARG A 294 15.68 -1.48 24.03
N GLY A 295 15.56 -0.19 24.34
CA GLY A 295 16.34 0.44 25.40
C GLY A 295 16.14 -0.22 26.77
N LEU A 296 14.89 -0.50 27.13
CA LEU A 296 14.55 -1.22 28.36
C LEU A 296 15.15 -2.63 28.39
N GLY A 297 15.06 -3.37 27.28
CA GLY A 297 15.66 -4.71 27.17
C GLY A 297 17.18 -4.70 27.38
N VAL A 298 17.88 -3.75 26.74
CA VAL A 298 19.33 -3.57 26.93
C VAL A 298 19.67 -3.17 28.36
N PHE A 299 18.91 -2.25 28.96
CA PHE A 299 19.10 -1.84 30.35
C PHE A 299 18.98 -3.01 31.32
N LEU A 300 17.94 -3.84 31.19
CA LEU A 300 17.74 -5.02 32.03
C LEU A 300 18.87 -6.05 31.88
N ILE A 301 19.37 -6.24 30.66
CA ILE A 301 20.54 -7.08 30.39
C ILE A 301 21.79 -6.55 31.11
N LEU A 302 22.06 -5.25 31.01
CA LEU A 302 23.22 -4.63 31.68
C LEU A 302 23.10 -4.72 33.20
N ALA A 303 21.91 -4.48 33.76
CA ALA A 303 21.66 -4.60 35.19
C ALA A 303 21.87 -6.06 35.68
N ALA A 304 21.37 -7.05 34.92
CA ALA A 304 21.57 -8.46 35.23
C ALA A 304 23.06 -8.84 35.18
N PHE A 305 23.78 -8.36 34.17
CA PHE A 305 25.22 -8.57 34.04
C PHE A 305 26.00 -7.95 35.21
N ILE A 306 25.68 -6.72 35.61
CA ILE A 306 26.31 -6.07 36.77
C ILE A 306 26.00 -6.83 38.05
N ALA A 307 24.76 -7.31 38.23
CA ALA A 307 24.40 -8.12 39.39
C ALA A 307 25.19 -9.44 39.42
N ASP A 308 25.32 -10.13 38.29
CA ASP A 308 26.14 -11.34 38.18
C ASP A 308 27.60 -11.07 38.48
N LEU A 309 28.15 -9.95 38.00
CA LEU A 309 29.53 -9.54 38.29
C LEU A 309 29.72 -9.30 39.79
N LEU A 310 28.85 -8.53 40.42
CA LEU A 310 28.93 -8.23 41.87
C LEU A 310 28.83 -9.50 42.72
N ILE A 311 27.88 -10.38 42.42
CA ILE A 311 27.72 -11.66 43.15
C ILE A 311 28.93 -12.58 42.90
N THR A 312 29.46 -12.61 41.67
CA THR A 312 30.63 -13.44 41.32
C THR A 312 31.90 -13.01 42.05
N LEU A 313 32.10 -11.69 42.20
CA LEU A 313 33.25 -11.11 42.88
C LEU A 313 33.12 -11.14 44.42
N SER A 314 31.91 -11.18 44.96
CA SER A 314 31.65 -11.29 46.40
C SER A 314 32.04 -12.65 47.00
N SER A 315 32.02 -12.72 48.33
CA SER A 315 32.11 -13.95 49.13
C SER A 315 30.90 -14.90 49.04
N ALA A 316 29.83 -14.50 48.32
CA ALA A 316 28.61 -15.29 48.20
C ALA A 316 28.84 -16.68 47.55
N GLY A 317 28.05 -17.66 48.00
CA GLY A 317 28.07 -19.01 47.42
C GLY A 317 27.65 -19.03 45.94
N ARG A 318 28.11 -20.04 45.18
CA ARG A 318 27.86 -20.15 43.72
C ARG A 318 26.36 -20.13 43.36
N GLY A 319 25.49 -20.69 44.21
CA GLY A 319 24.05 -20.74 43.96
C GLY A 319 23.37 -19.37 43.86
N TRP A 320 23.92 -18.34 44.51
CA TRP A 320 23.37 -16.98 44.45
C TRP A 320 23.48 -16.35 43.05
N ARG A 321 24.39 -16.84 42.21
CA ARG A 321 24.59 -16.40 40.82
C ARG A 321 23.44 -16.80 39.89
N VAL A 322 22.49 -17.61 40.37
CA VAL A 322 21.28 -17.93 39.60
C VAL A 322 20.26 -16.79 39.68
N LEU A 323 20.29 -15.93 40.70
CA LEU A 323 19.27 -14.88 40.89
C LEU A 323 19.14 -13.91 39.70
N PRO A 324 20.23 -13.45 39.05
CA PRO A 324 20.12 -12.55 37.91
C PRO A 324 19.47 -13.17 36.66
N ILE A 325 19.15 -14.48 36.65
CA ILE A 325 18.42 -15.13 35.55
C ILE A 325 17.10 -14.43 35.22
N ILE A 326 16.43 -13.83 36.22
CA ILE A 326 15.18 -13.10 36.01
C ILE A 326 15.44 -11.86 35.13
N GLY A 327 16.51 -11.12 35.42
CA GLY A 327 16.91 -9.96 34.64
C GLY A 327 17.31 -10.33 33.21
N TRP A 328 18.07 -11.43 33.05
CA TRP A 328 18.41 -11.98 31.73
C TRP A 328 17.17 -12.38 30.94
N LEU A 329 16.26 -13.16 31.56
CA LEU A 329 15.05 -13.65 30.90
C LEU A 329 14.17 -12.48 30.45
N LEU A 330 13.91 -11.50 31.32
CA LEU A 330 13.10 -10.33 31.00
C LEU A 330 13.77 -9.42 29.97
N GLY A 331 15.08 -9.16 30.11
CA GLY A 331 15.82 -8.30 29.20
C GLY A 331 15.94 -8.89 27.79
N ILE A 332 16.36 -10.15 27.68
CA ILE A 332 16.55 -10.85 26.39
C ILE A 332 15.20 -11.06 25.70
N SER A 333 14.16 -11.51 26.42
CA SER A 333 12.83 -11.72 25.82
C SER A 333 12.24 -10.41 25.29
N THR A 334 12.35 -9.32 26.05
CA THR A 334 11.92 -7.99 25.64
C THR A 334 12.70 -7.52 24.42
N LEU A 335 14.01 -7.73 24.38
CA LEU A 335 14.85 -7.33 23.25
C LEU A 335 14.52 -8.10 21.96
N ILE A 336 14.36 -9.43 22.05
CA ILE A 336 13.96 -10.27 20.91
C ILE A 336 12.58 -9.86 20.38
N ALA A 337 11.60 -9.68 21.27
CA ALA A 337 10.25 -9.24 20.90
C ALA A 337 10.27 -7.84 20.25
N ALA A 338 11.02 -6.90 20.82
CA ALA A 338 11.14 -5.54 20.31
C ALA A 338 11.92 -5.47 18.97
N TRP A 339 12.84 -6.41 18.72
CA TRP A 339 13.47 -6.53 17.41
C TRP A 339 12.45 -6.94 16.34
N LYS A 340 11.52 -7.84 16.69
CA LYS A 340 10.39 -8.22 15.83
C LYS A 340 9.28 -7.16 15.76
N GLY A 341 9.43 -6.02 16.45
CA GLY A 341 8.49 -4.89 16.40
C GLY A 341 7.31 -5.02 17.37
N MET A 342 7.45 -5.87 18.40
CA MET A 342 6.43 -6.07 19.42
C MET A 342 6.87 -5.52 20.78
N CYS A 343 5.96 -4.84 21.45
CA CYS A 343 6.06 -4.51 22.87
C CYS A 343 5.36 -5.60 23.68
N VAL A 344 6.05 -6.18 24.67
CA VAL A 344 5.53 -7.25 25.54
C VAL A 344 4.32 -6.78 26.36
N VAL A 345 4.32 -5.53 26.83
CA VAL A 345 3.20 -4.95 27.58
C VAL A 345 1.93 -4.88 26.74
N LEU A 346 2.02 -4.34 25.52
CA LEU A 346 0.90 -4.28 24.60
C LEU A 346 0.39 -5.67 24.20
N HIS A 347 1.33 -6.60 24.00
CA HIS A 347 0.99 -7.97 23.68
C HIS A 347 0.17 -8.64 24.79
N GLY A 348 0.56 -8.47 26.07
CA GLY A 348 -0.19 -9.03 27.19
C GLY A 348 -1.64 -8.52 27.30
N LEU A 349 -1.91 -7.31 26.81
CA LEU A 349 -3.25 -6.73 26.72
C LEU A 349 -3.98 -7.06 25.41
N HIS A 350 -3.33 -7.75 24.46
CA HIS A 350 -3.79 -7.89 23.08
C HIS A 350 -4.13 -6.56 22.41
N HIS A 351 -3.39 -5.52 22.78
CA HIS A 351 -3.57 -4.17 22.28
C HIS A 351 -2.55 -3.84 21.19
N ARG A 352 -2.92 -2.90 20.32
CA ARG A 352 -2.00 -2.19 19.42
C ARG A 352 -2.09 -0.70 19.66
N HIS A 353 -1.05 0.05 19.29
CA HIS A 353 -1.18 1.49 19.15
C HIS A 353 -2.13 1.85 18.02
N ILE A 354 -2.97 2.84 18.29
CA ILE A 354 -3.78 3.54 17.29
C ILE A 354 -2.82 4.22 16.31
N ARG A 355 -3.15 4.17 15.01
CA ARG A 355 -2.31 4.80 13.98
C ARG A 355 -2.47 6.32 14.00
N PRO A 356 -1.47 7.09 13.53
CA PRO A 356 -1.53 8.55 13.56
C PRO A 356 -2.79 9.15 12.92
N TRP A 357 -3.26 8.59 11.81
CA TRP A 357 -4.47 9.00 11.11
C TRP A 357 -5.77 8.55 11.80
N GLU A 358 -5.73 7.53 12.67
CA GLU A 358 -6.88 7.07 13.48
C GLU A 358 -6.97 7.83 14.83
N LEU A 359 -5.91 8.55 15.21
CA LEU A 359 -5.81 9.15 16.55
C LEU A 359 -6.62 10.45 16.69
N PHE A 360 -6.89 11.11 15.56
CA PHE A 360 -7.49 12.44 15.50
C PHE A 360 -8.79 12.48 14.71
N THR A 361 -9.32 11.33 14.28
CA THR A 361 -10.64 11.28 13.65
C THR A 361 -11.71 11.45 14.71
N ASP A 362 -12.62 12.40 14.48
CA ASP A 362 -13.89 12.48 15.20
C ASP A 362 -14.88 11.47 14.56
N GLU A 363 -15.91 11.01 15.29
CA GLU A 363 -16.85 9.96 14.81
C GLU A 363 -17.50 10.29 13.44
N THR A 364 -17.63 11.58 13.12
CA THR A 364 -18.12 12.10 11.83
C THR A 364 -17.13 11.87 10.67
N GLU A 365 -15.83 11.90 10.93
CA GLU A 365 -14.77 11.70 9.92
C GLU A 365 -14.58 10.22 9.58
N ASP A 366 -14.86 9.31 10.52
CA ASP A 366 -14.86 7.87 10.25
C ASP A 366 -15.91 7.49 9.18
N GLN A 367 -17.07 8.17 9.16
CA GLN A 367 -18.10 7.99 8.13
C GLN A 367 -17.67 8.50 6.75
N ILE A 368 -16.88 9.58 6.71
CA ILE A 368 -16.32 10.13 5.47
C ILE A 368 -15.22 9.20 4.92
N ASN A 369 -14.43 8.60 5.80
CA ASN A 369 -13.40 7.65 5.42
C ASN A 369 -13.98 6.30 4.93
N GLU A 370 -15.17 5.90 5.42
CA GLU A 370 -15.93 4.80 4.82
C GLU A 370 -16.41 5.14 3.39
N LYS A 371 -16.81 6.39 3.13
CA LYS A 371 -17.11 6.86 1.76
C LYS A 371 -15.88 6.85 0.84
N PHE A 372 -14.66 6.86 1.36
CA PHE A 372 -13.46 6.71 0.51
C PHE A 372 -13.35 5.30 -0.11
N SER A 373 -14.00 4.29 0.50
CA SER A 373 -14.19 2.96 -0.09
C SER A 373 -15.49 2.83 -0.89
N SER A 374 -16.32 3.89 -0.96
CA SER A 374 -17.51 3.89 -1.80
C SER A 374 -17.13 4.15 -3.26
N LYS A 375 -18.06 3.82 -4.16
CA LYS A 375 -17.90 3.96 -5.61
C LYS A 375 -17.47 5.37 -6.03
N ASP A 376 -17.99 6.40 -5.37
CA ASP A 376 -17.64 7.80 -5.63
C ASP A 376 -16.18 8.12 -5.24
N GLY A 377 -15.66 7.47 -4.20
CA GLY A 377 -14.27 7.58 -3.79
C GLY A 377 -13.30 6.96 -4.80
N LEU A 378 -13.71 5.87 -5.48
CA LEU A 378 -12.91 5.18 -6.49
C LEU A 378 -12.79 5.96 -7.80
N THR A 379 -13.79 6.80 -8.13
CA THR A 379 -13.82 7.64 -9.34
C THR A 379 -13.60 9.13 -9.04
N SER A 380 -13.05 9.47 -7.88
CA SER A 380 -12.74 10.84 -7.50
C SER A 380 -11.41 11.32 -8.08
N ASP A 381 -11.38 12.57 -8.54
CA ASP A 381 -10.19 13.23 -9.09
C ASP A 381 -9.18 13.68 -8.04
N SER A 382 -9.51 13.48 -6.76
CA SER A 382 -8.60 13.78 -5.66
C SER A 382 -7.36 12.89 -5.73
N ARG A 383 -6.18 13.51 -5.72
CA ARG A 383 -4.90 12.79 -5.56
C ARG A 383 -4.91 12.04 -4.22
N ASN A 384 -4.23 10.90 -4.16
CA ASN A 384 -4.05 10.13 -2.93
C ASN A 384 -3.10 10.81 -1.90
N SER A 385 -2.90 12.13 -1.99
CA SER A 385 -2.03 12.89 -1.09
C SER A 385 -2.64 13.00 0.30
N PHE A 386 -1.82 12.83 1.33
CA PHE A 386 -2.21 13.01 2.72
C PHE A 386 -1.40 14.08 3.45
N GLU A 387 -0.46 14.74 2.78
CA GLU A 387 0.47 15.66 3.45
C GLU A 387 -0.23 16.86 4.08
N GLU A 388 -1.36 17.26 3.48
CA GLU A 388 -2.23 18.32 3.94
C GLU A 388 -3.24 17.87 5.01
N GLU A 389 -3.32 16.56 5.32
CA GLU A 389 -4.29 16.07 6.29
C GLU A 389 -3.99 16.62 7.70
N PRO A 390 -5.01 17.09 8.45
CA PRO A 390 -4.83 17.79 9.73
C PRO A 390 -4.04 16.99 10.78
N TRP A 391 -4.08 15.66 10.73
CA TRP A 391 -3.35 14.82 11.67
C TRP A 391 -1.83 14.87 11.48
N VAL A 392 -1.32 15.14 10.27
CA VAL A 392 0.11 15.13 9.94
C VAL A 392 0.88 16.16 10.78
N PRO A 393 0.56 17.47 10.75
CA PRO A 393 1.25 18.46 11.57
C PRO A 393 1.02 18.23 13.07
N ARG A 394 -0.18 17.78 13.47
CA ARG A 394 -0.52 17.47 14.87
C ARG A 394 0.36 16.35 15.42
N TYR A 395 0.55 15.27 14.67
CA TYR A 395 1.35 14.13 15.07
C TYR A 395 2.86 14.43 15.03
N LYS A 396 3.33 15.21 14.03
CA LYS A 396 4.72 15.67 13.97
C LYS A 396 5.11 16.48 15.22
N LYS A 397 4.26 17.41 15.66
CA LYS A 397 4.46 18.26 16.85
C LYS A 397 4.41 17.51 18.19
N ARG A 398 3.93 16.26 18.26
CA ARG A 398 3.86 15.49 19.51
C ARG A 398 5.24 15.07 20.02
N ASN A 399 5.46 15.28 21.32
CA ASN A 399 6.66 14.86 22.05
C ASN A 399 6.82 13.33 22.04
N ILE A 400 8.06 12.85 22.10
CA ILE A 400 8.41 11.42 22.04
C ILE A 400 7.77 10.63 23.19
N ILE A 401 7.73 11.17 24.41
CA ILE A 401 7.09 10.51 25.56
C ILE A 401 5.60 10.29 25.31
N ARG A 402 4.89 11.29 24.77
CA ARG A 402 3.48 11.14 24.40
C ARG A 402 3.31 10.07 23.32
N LYS A 403 4.23 9.99 22.34
CA LYS A 403 4.23 8.93 21.31
C LYS A 403 4.46 7.54 21.90
N ILE A 404 5.28 7.40 22.95
CA ILE A 404 5.51 6.11 23.61
C ILE A 404 4.23 5.61 24.29
N PHE A 405 3.44 6.51 24.87
CA PHE A 405 2.18 6.21 25.57
C PHE A 405 0.97 6.70 24.79
N ASP A 406 0.99 6.57 23.45
CA ASP A 406 -0.16 6.90 22.62
C ASP A 406 -1.34 5.97 22.94
N ARG A 407 -2.54 6.38 22.52
CA ARG A 407 -3.75 5.58 22.71
C ARG A 407 -3.60 4.19 22.08
N GLU A 408 -4.17 3.21 22.74
CA GLU A 408 -4.12 1.81 22.36
C GLU A 408 -5.53 1.26 22.21
N VAL A 409 -5.67 0.27 21.31
CA VAL A 409 -6.94 -0.36 20.97
C VAL A 409 -6.77 -1.87 20.91
N TRP A 410 -7.81 -2.60 21.32
CA TRP A 410 -7.85 -4.05 21.30
C TRP A 410 -7.81 -4.60 19.86
N ILE A 411 -7.01 -5.64 19.65
CA ILE A 411 -6.92 -6.38 18.38
C ILE A 411 -8.09 -7.36 18.28
N GLN A 412 -9.07 -7.05 17.44
CA GLN A 412 -10.26 -7.88 17.28
C GLN A 412 -9.93 -9.17 16.52
N GLU A 413 -9.12 -9.06 15.46
CA GLU A 413 -8.74 -10.17 14.58
C GLU A 413 -8.03 -11.33 15.34
N PRO A 414 -8.68 -12.50 15.47
CA PRO A 414 -8.11 -13.62 16.21
C PRO A 414 -6.84 -14.16 15.56
N ALA A 415 -6.77 -14.27 14.22
CA ALA A 415 -5.60 -14.83 13.57
C ALA A 415 -4.34 -13.97 13.79
N LEU A 416 -4.50 -12.65 13.89
CA LEU A 416 -3.40 -11.74 14.21
C LEU A 416 -2.90 -11.92 15.65
N ARG A 417 -3.81 -12.12 16.61
CA ARG A 417 -3.44 -12.41 18.01
C ARG A 417 -2.64 -13.70 18.12
N GLN A 418 -3.10 -14.77 17.47
CA GLN A 418 -2.39 -16.05 17.46
C GLN A 418 -0.97 -15.93 16.87
N ILE A 419 -0.76 -15.10 15.84
CA ILE A 419 0.57 -14.79 15.31
C ILE A 419 1.43 -14.10 16.38
N GLN A 420 0.89 -13.09 17.06
CA GLN A 420 1.61 -12.37 18.11
C GLN A 420 1.96 -13.27 19.30
N ASP A 421 1.03 -14.12 19.74
CA ASP A 421 1.25 -15.13 20.78
C ASP A 421 2.42 -16.05 20.40
N THR A 422 2.46 -16.49 19.13
CA THR A 422 3.50 -17.38 18.64
C THR A 422 4.87 -16.70 18.64
N ILE A 423 4.92 -15.44 18.19
CA ILE A 423 6.15 -14.65 18.17
C ILE A 423 6.64 -14.37 19.60
N PHE A 424 5.72 -14.10 20.54
CA PHE A 424 6.05 -13.88 21.93
C PHE A 424 6.61 -15.14 22.58
N LEU A 425 5.96 -16.30 22.37
CA LEU A 425 6.43 -17.60 22.85
C LEU A 425 7.82 -17.94 22.31
N GLN A 426 8.08 -17.73 21.02
CA GLN A 426 9.41 -17.88 20.43
C GLN A 426 10.46 -16.98 21.12
N SER A 427 10.08 -15.75 21.45
CA SER A 427 10.97 -14.78 22.11
C SER A 427 11.29 -15.21 23.54
N LEU A 428 10.30 -15.75 24.27
CA LEU A 428 10.46 -16.26 25.61
C LEU A 428 11.33 -17.53 25.65
N LEU A 429 11.12 -18.47 24.72
CA LEU A 429 11.93 -19.68 24.63
C LEU A 429 13.38 -19.37 24.26
N GLY A 430 13.59 -18.48 23.27
CA GLY A 430 14.93 -18.02 22.91
C GLY A 430 15.65 -17.35 24.10
N ALA A 431 14.92 -16.52 24.86
CA ALA A 431 15.46 -15.88 26.05
C ALA A 431 15.79 -16.87 27.17
N PHE A 432 14.95 -17.88 27.39
CA PHE A 432 15.17 -18.92 28.41
C PHE A 432 16.46 -19.69 28.13
N VAL A 433 16.66 -20.17 26.90
CA VAL A 433 17.88 -20.89 26.51
C VAL A 433 19.11 -19.99 26.68
N ALA A 434 19.07 -18.75 26.18
CA ALA A 434 20.18 -17.82 26.30
C ALA A 434 20.53 -17.49 27.76
N SER A 435 19.51 -17.27 28.59
CA SER A 435 19.68 -16.96 30.01
C SER A 435 20.27 -18.15 30.78
N ALA A 436 19.81 -19.37 30.50
CA ALA A 436 20.36 -20.58 31.10
C ALA A 436 21.85 -20.78 30.76
N ILE A 437 22.24 -20.51 29.51
CA ILE A 437 23.66 -20.57 29.10
C ILE A 437 24.49 -19.53 29.86
N ILE A 438 24.04 -18.28 29.90
CA ILE A 438 24.78 -17.18 30.56
C ILE A 438 24.96 -17.47 32.05
N VAL A 439 23.89 -17.85 32.74
CA VAL A 439 23.94 -18.20 34.18
C VAL A 439 24.82 -19.41 34.42
N GLY A 440 24.79 -20.42 33.53
CA GLY A 440 25.68 -21.57 33.58
C GLY A 440 27.15 -21.17 33.52
N ILE A 441 27.51 -20.20 32.65
CA ILE A 441 28.86 -19.64 32.57
C ILE A 441 29.24 -18.98 33.89
N PHE A 442 28.43 -18.06 34.42
CA PHE A 442 28.71 -17.39 35.68
C PHE A 442 28.81 -18.34 36.88
N CYS A 443 28.03 -19.42 36.90
CA CYS A 443 28.11 -20.45 37.94
C CYS A 443 29.42 -21.27 37.87
N ALA A 444 30.00 -21.42 36.67
CA ALA A 444 31.26 -22.14 36.46
C ALA A 444 32.51 -21.32 36.84
N VAL A 445 32.43 -19.98 36.81
CA VAL A 445 33.55 -19.10 37.18
C VAL A 445 33.96 -19.35 38.65
N PRO A 446 35.26 -19.37 39.01
CA PRO A 446 35.69 -19.43 40.41
C PRO A 446 35.19 -18.23 41.24
N ARG A 447 35.35 -18.26 42.56
CA ARG A 447 34.99 -17.11 43.42
C ARG A 447 36.10 -16.07 43.39
N GLY A 448 35.73 -14.80 43.29
CA GLY A 448 36.69 -13.69 43.39
C GLY A 448 37.11 -13.39 44.83
N ASN A 449 36.19 -13.52 45.80
CA ASN A 449 36.38 -13.20 47.22
C ASN A 449 36.97 -11.79 47.46
N LEU A 450 36.52 -10.78 46.71
CA LEU A 450 37.02 -9.41 46.84
C LEU A 450 36.39 -8.63 47.99
N PHE A 451 35.16 -8.95 48.39
CA PHE A 451 34.45 -8.37 49.52
C PHE A 451 33.36 -9.28 50.08
#